data_AF-A0A495JU80-F1
#
_entry.id   AF-A0A495JU80-F1
#
_cell.length_a   1.000
_cell.length_b   1.000
_cell.length_c   1.000
_cell.angle_alpha   90.00
_cell.angle_beta   90.00
_cell.angle_gamma   90.00
#
_symmetry.space_group_name_H-M   'P 1'
#
loop_
_entity.id
_entity.type
_entity.pdbx_description
1 polymer ?
#
loop_
_entity_poly.entity_id
_entity_poly.type
_entity_poly.pdbx_seq_one_letter_code
_entity_poly.pdbx_strand_id
1 'polypeptide(L)'
;MATTAQPESVRQATTTPVPAPTTPGTAARRNRTVVAAARLGGQPPLFPGVRPAPGAPPTVAVPATDAGASTATDHPGADPAGAVRPAPRAQRLPLPLPLARIVCWQLALVLGAGAVGRDWPAAVALGGSAGVLLAVTAIRVRGTWLSTLLGRRSRLLLRRRAFDLPAAEGSAALLALLLPGARIDTAEIGGDQAGIVSRADELVAVLRPARPGSEAFVRAVLAGAVSGDGDPDAPRLGLHLVLHRGPQQVAPRAWLAVRVLRDVDAAEDSVLRVTLGNAVRRLRRRLRHTGLDLTVVPERELLATLTSLTHTGPGREAIREHWHYWRAGPVTQIGLRMATVGSPSPSPSPGPAEVLEQLLDGVRDVAVTVAVVAGGTELSGVLRIAAATPEAAQAAVESLTSLGPDLGVHLERLDGLHGPAVTASLPIGGAL
;
A
#
# COMPACT_ATOMS: atom_id res chain seq x y z
N MET A 1 68.90 4.13 -69.75
CA MET A 1 68.26 4.30 -68.43
C MET A 1 66.82 3.80 -68.55
N ALA A 2 66.50 2.75 -67.78
CA ALA A 2 65.17 2.18 -67.48
C ALA A 2 64.25 1.79 -68.66
N THR A 3 64.63 0.69 -69.28
CA THR A 3 63.90 -0.52 -69.73
C THR A 3 62.36 -0.55 -69.84
N THR A 4 61.95 -0.82 -71.09
CA THR A 4 60.68 -1.33 -71.64
C THR A 4 60.34 -2.76 -71.19
N ALA A 5 59.05 -3.07 -70.97
CA ALA A 5 58.51 -4.44 -71.12
C ALA A 5 57.00 -4.43 -71.44
N GLN A 6 56.64 -5.23 -72.44
CA GLN A 6 55.31 -5.63 -72.97
C GLN A 6 55.15 -7.17 -72.67
N PRO A 7 54.10 -7.90 -73.10
CA PRO A 7 52.64 -7.86 -72.90
C PRO A 7 52.06 -9.22 -72.37
N GLU A 8 50.76 -9.48 -72.62
CA GLU A 8 49.95 -10.70 -72.37
C GLU A 8 49.26 -10.78 -70.98
N SER A 9 47.99 -11.18 -70.82
CA SER A 9 47.23 -12.21 -71.52
C SER A 9 45.70 -12.05 -71.33
N VAL A 10 44.96 -12.60 -72.30
CA VAL A 10 43.51 -12.83 -72.30
C VAL A 10 43.16 -14.02 -71.40
N ARG A 11 42.12 -13.93 -70.56
CA ARG A 11 41.20 -15.06 -70.27
C ARG A 11 39.92 -14.64 -69.53
N GLN A 12 38.85 -15.29 -69.98
CA GLN A 12 37.43 -15.15 -69.63
C GLN A 12 37.12 -15.63 -68.19
N ALA A 13 36.06 -15.07 -67.59
CA ALA A 13 35.10 -15.82 -66.77
C ALA A 13 33.88 -14.92 -66.48
N THR A 14 32.73 -15.20 -67.13
CA THR A 14 31.58 -15.89 -66.52
C THR A 14 30.67 -14.95 -65.70
N THR A 15 29.72 -14.36 -66.42
CA THR A 15 28.43 -13.88 -65.91
C THR A 15 27.69 -15.01 -65.18
N THR A 16 27.31 -14.75 -63.93
CA THR A 16 26.32 -15.56 -63.19
C THR A 16 25.28 -14.61 -62.60
N PRO A 17 23.98 -14.92 -62.68
CA PRO A 17 22.92 -13.93 -62.50
C PRO A 17 22.54 -13.68 -61.04
N VAL A 18 22.08 -12.44 -60.81
CA VAL A 18 21.43 -11.92 -59.61
C VAL A 18 20.11 -12.67 -59.35
N PRO A 19 19.89 -13.29 -58.17
CA PRO A 19 18.57 -13.73 -57.77
C PRO A 19 17.76 -12.56 -57.18
N ALA A 20 16.53 -12.41 -57.68
CA ALA A 20 15.52 -11.46 -57.22
C ALA A 20 15.10 -11.70 -55.75
N PRO A 21 14.62 -10.66 -55.05
CA PRO A 21 14.17 -10.79 -53.66
C PRO A 21 12.81 -11.48 -53.58
N THR A 22 12.81 -12.72 -53.08
CA THR A 22 11.60 -13.41 -52.60
C THR A 22 11.19 -12.89 -51.22
N THR A 23 10.00 -12.32 -51.16
CA THR A 23 9.22 -12.04 -49.96
C THR A 23 8.89 -13.34 -49.20
N PRO A 24 9.25 -13.47 -47.91
CA PRO A 24 8.71 -14.53 -47.07
C PRO A 24 7.43 -14.05 -46.39
N GLY A 25 6.35 -14.75 -46.72
CA GLY A 25 5.03 -14.59 -46.15
C GLY A 25 4.98 -14.84 -44.64
N THR A 26 4.06 -14.10 -44.03
CA THR A 26 3.67 -14.10 -42.63
C THR A 26 3.04 -15.44 -42.24
N ALA A 27 3.85 -16.40 -41.80
CA ALA A 27 3.37 -17.58 -41.08
C ALA A 27 3.36 -17.28 -39.57
N ALA A 28 2.16 -17.04 -39.04
CA ALA A 28 1.88 -16.85 -37.63
C ALA A 28 2.25 -18.12 -36.82
N ARG A 29 3.48 -18.16 -36.31
CA ARG A 29 3.92 -19.17 -35.34
C ARG A 29 3.47 -18.73 -33.94
N ARG A 30 2.36 -19.31 -33.47
CA ARG A 30 1.90 -19.21 -32.08
C ARG A 30 2.95 -19.84 -31.16
N ASN A 31 3.80 -19.01 -30.56
CA ASN A 31 4.65 -19.43 -29.44
C ASN A 31 3.76 -19.61 -28.21
N ARG A 32 3.41 -20.87 -27.95
CA ARG A 32 2.77 -21.34 -26.74
C ARG A 32 3.85 -21.42 -25.65
N THR A 33 4.11 -20.30 -24.98
CA THR A 33 5.01 -20.27 -23.83
C THR A 33 4.30 -20.97 -22.67
N VAL A 34 4.68 -22.21 -22.41
CA VAL A 34 4.30 -22.97 -21.23
C VAL A 34 4.91 -22.26 -20.02
N VAL A 35 4.06 -21.55 -19.27
CA VAL A 35 4.42 -20.98 -17.96
C VAL A 35 4.57 -22.14 -16.99
N ALA A 36 5.81 -22.59 -16.79
CA ALA A 36 6.18 -23.50 -15.72
C ALA A 36 6.09 -22.74 -14.40
N ALA A 37 5.00 -22.99 -13.66
CA ALA A 37 4.85 -22.55 -12.28
C ALA A 37 5.91 -23.26 -11.41
N ALA A 38 6.82 -22.48 -10.83
CA ALA A 38 7.74 -22.94 -9.82
C ALA A 38 6.95 -23.34 -8.57
N ARG A 39 6.82 -24.66 -8.37
CA ARG A 39 6.40 -25.28 -7.12
C ARG A 39 7.48 -25.06 -6.06
N LEU A 40 7.18 -24.33 -5.00
CA LEU A 40 7.91 -24.42 -3.74
C LEU A 40 7.03 -25.16 -2.74
N GLY A 41 7.10 -26.50 -2.82
CA GLY A 41 6.64 -27.39 -1.77
C GLY A 41 7.74 -27.51 -0.72
N GLY A 42 7.56 -26.85 0.42
CA GLY A 42 8.31 -27.12 1.65
C GLY A 42 7.47 -27.98 2.56
N GLN A 43 7.60 -29.30 2.41
CA GLN A 43 7.03 -30.30 3.32
C GLN A 43 7.96 -30.35 4.57
N PRO A 44 7.48 -30.08 5.79
CA PRO A 44 8.32 -30.24 6.98
C PRO A 44 8.57 -31.73 7.26
N PRO A 45 9.76 -32.11 7.74
CA PRO A 45 10.07 -33.49 8.07
C PRO A 45 9.21 -34.00 9.23
N LEU A 46 8.63 -35.18 9.03
CA LEU A 46 7.94 -35.98 10.03
C LEU A 46 8.96 -36.41 11.10
N PHE A 47 8.79 -35.91 12.33
CA PHE A 47 9.47 -36.48 13.50
C PHE A 47 8.67 -37.69 14.01
N PRO A 48 9.35 -38.81 14.34
CA PRO A 48 8.69 -39.97 14.94
C PRO A 48 8.24 -39.65 16.38
N GLY A 49 7.03 -40.10 16.69
CA GLY A 49 6.32 -39.80 17.93
C GLY A 49 6.99 -40.40 19.18
N VAL A 50 7.12 -39.55 20.20
CA VAL A 50 7.31 -39.98 21.58
C VAL A 50 5.97 -39.84 22.28
N ARG A 51 5.48 -40.97 22.79
CA ARG A 51 4.20 -41.17 23.47
C ARG A 51 4.40 -40.92 24.97
N PRO A 52 3.80 -39.89 25.59
CA PRO A 52 3.83 -39.76 27.05
C PRO A 52 2.74 -40.63 27.68
N ALA A 53 3.12 -41.32 28.75
CA ALA A 53 2.28 -42.16 29.58
C ALA A 53 1.23 -41.36 30.39
N PRO A 54 0.12 -41.98 30.81
CA PRO A 54 -0.94 -41.31 31.57
C PRO A 54 -0.56 -41.16 33.05
N GLY A 55 -0.44 -39.92 33.50
CA GLY A 55 -0.26 -39.56 34.91
C GLY A 55 -1.56 -39.00 35.51
N ALA A 56 -1.95 -39.55 36.65
CA ALA A 56 -3.15 -39.27 37.44
C ALA A 56 -3.25 -37.82 37.98
N PRO A 57 -4.46 -37.35 38.35
CA PRO A 57 -4.70 -35.96 38.76
C PRO A 57 -4.34 -35.69 40.24
N PRO A 58 -3.81 -34.50 40.57
CA PRO A 58 -3.87 -33.98 41.93
C PRO A 58 -5.13 -33.15 42.15
N THR A 59 -5.98 -33.65 43.05
CA THR A 59 -6.98 -32.91 43.84
C THR A 59 -6.27 -31.87 44.71
N VAL A 60 -6.61 -30.58 44.59
CA VAL A 60 -6.35 -29.58 45.63
C VAL A 60 -7.52 -28.59 45.72
N ALA A 61 -7.84 -28.30 46.98
CA ALA A 61 -9.05 -27.72 47.53
C ALA A 61 -9.34 -26.25 47.16
N VAL A 62 -10.64 -25.96 47.16
CA VAL A 62 -11.25 -24.64 47.21
C VAL A 62 -11.15 -24.09 48.64
N PRO A 63 -10.66 -22.86 48.85
CA PRO A 63 -11.04 -22.04 49.99
C PRO A 63 -12.15 -21.06 49.57
N ALA A 64 -13.26 -21.13 50.31
CA ALA A 64 -14.26 -20.06 50.37
C ALA A 64 -13.65 -18.84 51.07
N THR A 65 -13.91 -17.64 50.56
CA THR A 65 -13.64 -16.40 51.30
C THR A 65 -14.70 -15.36 50.96
N ASP A 66 -15.61 -15.22 51.93
CA ASP A 66 -16.28 -14.04 52.46
C ASP A 66 -16.77 -12.94 51.50
N ALA A 67 -18.11 -12.85 51.49
CA ALA A 67 -18.90 -11.71 51.09
C ALA A 67 -18.65 -10.53 52.05
N GLY A 68 -17.83 -9.57 51.61
CA GLY A 68 -17.73 -8.24 52.20
C GLY A 68 -18.69 -7.29 51.49
N ALA A 69 -19.74 -6.86 52.20
CA ALA A 69 -20.62 -5.77 51.81
C ALA A 69 -19.81 -4.49 51.63
N SER A 70 -19.93 -3.85 50.46
CA SER A 70 -19.41 -2.50 50.23
C SER A 70 -20.57 -1.57 49.90
N THR A 71 -20.65 -0.54 50.73
CA THR A 71 -21.65 0.52 50.81
C THR A 71 -21.75 1.34 49.53
N ALA A 72 -22.99 1.51 49.07
CA ALA A 72 -23.39 2.48 48.08
C ALA A 72 -22.98 3.89 48.52
N THR A 73 -22.21 4.58 47.68
CA THR A 73 -22.04 6.02 47.75
C THR A 73 -22.60 6.60 46.45
N ASP A 74 -23.74 7.27 46.58
CA ASP A 74 -24.36 8.10 45.55
C ASP A 74 -23.38 9.20 45.10
N HIS A 75 -23.21 9.34 43.78
CA HIS A 75 -22.66 10.55 43.16
C HIS A 75 -23.59 10.98 42.02
N PRO A 76 -24.19 12.18 42.08
CA PRO A 76 -25.01 12.71 41.01
C PRO A 76 -24.15 13.46 39.99
N GLY A 77 -24.54 13.37 38.71
CA GLY A 77 -24.10 14.31 37.66
C GLY A 77 -23.17 13.70 36.61
N ALA A 78 -23.71 12.85 35.74
CA ALA A 78 -23.06 12.53 34.46
C ALA A 78 -23.49 13.56 33.41
N ASP A 79 -22.68 14.61 33.25
CA ASP A 79 -22.65 15.40 32.02
C ASP A 79 -22.22 14.48 30.85
N PRO A 80 -22.85 14.56 29.66
CA PRO A 80 -22.42 13.79 28.50
C PRO A 80 -21.09 14.34 27.98
N ALA A 81 -20.00 13.80 28.53
CA ALA A 81 -18.64 14.05 28.11
C ALA A 81 -18.47 13.73 26.62
N GLY A 82 -17.77 14.65 25.95
CA GLY A 82 -17.69 14.78 24.50
C GLY A 82 -17.28 13.51 23.76
N ALA A 83 -18.01 13.25 22.67
CA ALA A 83 -17.56 12.39 21.60
C ALA A 83 -16.22 12.94 21.06
N VAL A 84 -15.11 12.35 21.51
CA VAL A 84 -13.77 12.62 21.01
C VAL A 84 -13.73 12.16 19.56
N ARG A 85 -13.96 13.10 18.64
CA ARG A 85 -13.72 12.90 17.21
C ARG A 85 -12.23 12.66 17.01
N PRO A 86 -11.82 11.56 16.34
CA PRO A 86 -10.42 11.36 16.00
C PRO A 86 -9.96 12.50 15.07
N ALA A 87 -9.03 13.31 15.55
CA ALA A 87 -8.47 14.41 14.78
C ALA A 87 -7.68 13.86 13.57
N PRO A 88 -7.89 14.38 12.35
CA PRO A 88 -7.09 14.01 11.20
C PRO A 88 -5.64 14.47 11.37
N ARG A 89 -4.72 13.57 11.02
CA ARG A 89 -3.26 13.68 11.16
C ARG A 89 -2.71 14.97 10.54
N ALA A 90 -1.78 15.61 11.25
CA ALA A 90 -0.85 16.59 10.72
C ALA A 90 0.20 15.91 9.83
N GLN A 91 -0.19 15.53 8.62
CA GLN A 91 0.77 15.39 7.54
C GLN A 91 1.28 16.79 7.19
N ARG A 92 2.55 16.93 6.84
CA ARG A 92 3.07 18.12 6.15
C ARG A 92 2.35 18.23 4.80
N LEU A 93 1.12 18.74 4.83
CA LEU A 93 0.37 19.04 3.64
C LEU A 93 1.15 20.13 2.90
N PRO A 94 1.32 20.03 1.57
CA PRO A 94 1.58 21.22 0.78
C PRO A 94 0.52 22.27 1.15
N LEU A 95 0.88 23.57 1.19
CA LEU A 95 -0.01 24.69 1.57
C LEU A 95 -1.47 24.33 1.30
N PRO A 96 -2.37 24.44 2.29
CA PRO A 96 -3.73 23.95 2.14
C PRO A 96 -4.26 24.52 0.84
N LEU A 97 -4.54 23.61 -0.11
CA LEU A 97 -4.95 23.89 -1.48
C LEU A 97 -5.98 25.04 -1.62
N PRO A 98 -6.87 25.36 -0.65
CA PRO A 98 -7.63 26.61 -0.65
C PRO A 98 -6.79 27.89 -0.76
N LEU A 99 -5.69 28.06 -0.03
CA LEU A 99 -4.90 29.30 -0.03
C LEU A 99 -4.24 29.56 -1.37
N ALA A 100 -3.59 28.55 -1.96
CA ALA A 100 -2.96 28.70 -3.26
C ALA A 100 -3.97 29.07 -4.35
N ARG A 101 -5.21 28.56 -4.26
CA ARG A 101 -6.29 28.93 -5.19
C ARG A 101 -6.74 30.38 -5.00
N ILE A 102 -6.89 30.83 -3.76
CA ILE A 102 -7.24 32.23 -3.46
C ILE A 102 -6.16 33.16 -4.05
N VAL A 103 -4.88 32.85 -3.85
CA VAL A 103 -3.76 33.62 -4.42
C VAL A 103 -3.81 33.60 -5.96
N CYS A 104 -4.11 32.45 -6.58
CA CYS A 104 -4.27 32.37 -8.03
C CYS A 104 -5.43 33.22 -8.52
N TRP A 105 -6.56 33.24 -7.82
CA TRP A 105 -7.71 34.08 -8.20
C TRP A 105 -7.40 35.57 -8.07
N GLN A 106 -6.72 35.97 -7.01
CA GLN A 106 -6.24 37.35 -6.84
C GLN A 106 -5.28 37.75 -7.96
N LEU A 107 -4.33 36.88 -8.32
CA LEU A 107 -3.41 37.13 -9.43
C LEU A 107 -4.15 37.22 -10.77
N ALA A 108 -5.16 36.37 -11.02
CA ALA A 108 -5.99 36.45 -12.21
C ALA A 108 -6.73 37.80 -12.31
N LEU A 109 -7.26 38.31 -11.18
CA LEU A 109 -7.90 39.62 -11.12
C LEU A 109 -6.91 40.75 -11.43
N VAL A 110 -5.69 40.69 -10.86
CA VAL A 110 -4.63 41.68 -11.12
C VAL A 110 -4.23 41.66 -12.60
N LEU A 111 -4.05 40.48 -13.20
CA LEU A 111 -3.74 40.34 -14.63
C LEU A 111 -4.87 40.88 -15.51
N GLY A 112 -6.12 40.59 -15.16
CA GLY A 112 -7.29 41.11 -15.88
C GLY A 112 -7.41 42.64 -15.79
N ALA A 113 -7.18 43.22 -14.61
CA ALA A 113 -7.17 44.67 -14.43
C ALA A 113 -6.00 45.32 -15.18
N GLY A 114 -4.82 44.68 -15.17
CA GLY A 114 -3.63 45.14 -15.89
C GLY A 114 -3.75 45.11 -17.42
N ALA A 115 -4.70 44.36 -17.98
CA ALA A 115 -4.98 44.35 -19.41
C ALA A 115 -5.73 45.61 -19.89
N VAL A 116 -6.40 46.34 -18.99
CA VAL A 116 -7.16 47.54 -19.33
C VAL A 116 -6.22 48.66 -19.78
N GLY A 117 -6.44 49.20 -20.97
CA GLY A 117 -5.63 50.29 -21.52
C GLY A 117 -4.29 49.87 -22.15
N ARG A 118 -4.03 48.56 -22.29
CA ARG A 118 -2.87 48.03 -23.01
C ARG A 118 -3.15 47.85 -24.50
N ASP A 119 -2.08 47.74 -25.29
CA ASP A 119 -2.13 47.33 -26.68
C ASP A 119 -2.68 45.90 -26.83
N TRP A 120 -3.31 45.61 -27.96
CA TRP A 120 -4.02 44.35 -28.22
C TRP A 120 -3.19 43.09 -27.87
N PRO A 121 -1.91 42.96 -28.29
CA PRO A 121 -1.11 41.78 -27.95
C PRO A 121 -0.92 41.59 -26.45
N ALA A 122 -0.65 42.67 -25.71
CA ALA A 122 -0.47 42.62 -24.26
C ALA A 122 -1.78 42.31 -23.53
N ALA A 123 -2.90 42.91 -23.97
CA ALA A 123 -4.22 42.63 -23.42
C ALA A 123 -4.60 41.14 -23.60
N VAL A 124 -4.35 40.56 -24.78
CA VAL A 124 -4.58 39.13 -25.06
C VAL A 124 -3.68 38.25 -24.20
N ALA A 125 -2.40 38.58 -24.05
CA ALA A 125 -1.48 37.78 -23.24
C ALA A 125 -1.88 37.77 -21.75
N LEU A 126 -2.20 38.94 -21.18
CA LEU A 126 -2.63 39.08 -19.78
C LEU A 126 -3.99 38.42 -19.53
N GLY A 127 -4.97 38.71 -20.40
CA GLY A 127 -6.30 38.12 -20.34
C GLY A 127 -6.28 36.60 -20.51
N GLY A 128 -5.50 36.10 -21.47
CA GLY A 128 -5.27 34.66 -21.68
C GLY A 128 -4.64 33.98 -20.47
N SER A 129 -3.63 34.62 -19.86
CA SER A 129 -2.98 34.11 -18.65
C SER A 129 -3.94 34.05 -17.46
N ALA A 130 -4.76 35.10 -17.26
CA ALA A 130 -5.80 35.11 -16.24
C ALA A 130 -6.83 34.00 -16.47
N GLY A 131 -7.28 33.82 -17.72
CA GLY A 131 -8.20 32.76 -18.11
C GLY A 131 -7.65 31.35 -17.84
N VAL A 132 -6.38 31.10 -18.18
CA VAL A 132 -5.71 29.82 -17.88
C VAL A 132 -5.61 29.57 -16.38
N LEU A 133 -5.26 30.59 -15.60
CA LEU A 133 -5.11 30.48 -14.15
C LEU A 133 -6.45 30.14 -13.46
N LEU A 134 -7.54 30.78 -13.90
CA LEU A 134 -8.90 30.46 -13.46
C LEU A 134 -9.31 29.06 -13.91
N ALA A 135 -9.08 28.70 -15.17
CA ALA A 135 -9.39 27.37 -15.70
C ALA A 135 -8.71 26.25 -14.91
N VAL A 136 -7.40 26.39 -14.63
CA VAL A 136 -6.62 25.41 -13.85
C VAL A 136 -7.14 25.26 -12.42
N THR A 137 -7.68 26.32 -11.82
CA THR A 137 -8.13 26.31 -10.43
C THR A 137 -9.62 26.02 -10.26
N ALA A 138 -10.44 26.24 -11.29
CA ALA A 138 -11.89 26.09 -11.27
C ALA A 138 -12.41 24.82 -11.99
N ILE A 139 -11.66 24.27 -12.96
CA ILE A 139 -12.12 23.09 -13.70
C ILE A 139 -11.91 21.81 -12.87
N ARG A 140 -12.98 21.01 -12.78
CA ARG A 140 -12.92 19.63 -12.28
C ARG A 140 -12.96 18.65 -13.44
N VAL A 141 -12.01 17.72 -13.44
CA VAL A 141 -11.95 16.58 -14.36
C VAL A 141 -12.13 15.32 -13.52
N ARG A 142 -13.22 14.57 -13.77
CA ARG A 142 -13.55 13.32 -13.04
C ARG A 142 -13.56 13.52 -11.51
N GLY A 143 -14.21 14.60 -11.04
CA GLY A 143 -14.28 14.92 -9.61
C GLY A 143 -13.00 15.53 -9.00
N THR A 144 -11.87 15.48 -9.70
CA THR A 144 -10.60 16.04 -9.24
C THR A 144 -10.32 17.40 -9.90
N TRP A 145 -9.80 18.35 -9.14
CA TRP A 145 -9.42 19.66 -9.68
C TRP A 145 -8.22 19.56 -10.62
N LEU A 146 -8.25 20.30 -11.73
CA LEU A 146 -7.17 20.28 -12.73
C LEU A 146 -5.81 20.68 -12.12
N SER A 147 -5.80 21.65 -11.21
CA SER A 147 -4.62 22.02 -10.40
C SER A 147 -4.02 20.84 -9.63
N THR A 148 -4.85 19.96 -9.07
CA THR A 148 -4.38 18.75 -8.36
C THR A 148 -3.75 17.77 -9.35
N LEU A 149 -4.35 17.57 -10.53
CA LEU A 149 -3.80 16.71 -11.56
C LEU A 149 -2.46 17.22 -12.10
N LEU A 150 -2.37 18.53 -12.37
CA LEU A 150 -1.12 19.18 -12.78
C LEU A 150 -0.06 19.07 -11.69
N GLY A 151 -0.41 19.31 -10.42
CA GLY A 151 0.50 19.12 -9.30
C GLY A 151 1.03 17.69 -9.20
N ARG A 152 0.17 16.67 -9.33
CA ARG A 152 0.58 15.26 -9.39
C ARG A 152 1.48 15.00 -10.60
N ARG A 153 1.13 15.52 -11.78
CA ARG A 153 1.87 15.33 -13.03
C ARG A 153 3.27 15.92 -12.94
N SER A 154 3.38 17.17 -12.48
CA SER A 154 4.66 17.84 -12.29
C SER A 154 5.53 17.11 -11.27
N ARG A 155 4.97 16.68 -10.14
CA ARG A 155 5.73 15.88 -9.15
C ARG A 155 6.22 14.55 -9.73
N LEU A 156 5.39 13.87 -10.51
CA LEU A 156 5.80 12.63 -11.18
C LEU A 156 6.92 12.86 -12.20
N LEU A 157 6.89 13.97 -12.95
CA LEU A 157 7.94 14.33 -13.91
C LEU A 157 9.26 14.70 -13.23
N LEU A 158 9.19 15.37 -12.07
CA LEU A 158 10.36 15.78 -11.29
C LEU A 158 10.99 14.64 -10.48
N ARG A 159 10.21 13.59 -10.15
CA ARG A 159 10.71 12.42 -9.42
C ARG A 159 11.41 11.44 -10.36
N ARG A 160 12.40 10.73 -9.83
CA ARG A 160 13.00 9.59 -10.52
C ARG A 160 11.95 8.49 -10.65
N ARG A 161 11.68 8.06 -11.87
CA ARG A 161 10.61 7.08 -12.22
C ARG A 161 11.14 5.69 -12.54
N ALA A 162 12.45 5.55 -12.68
CA ALA A 162 13.10 4.31 -13.08
C ALA A 162 14.20 3.96 -12.08
N PHE A 163 14.10 2.74 -11.54
CA PHE A 163 15.03 2.18 -10.58
C PHE A 163 15.26 0.71 -10.94
N ASP A 164 16.51 0.29 -10.92
CA ASP A 164 16.86 -1.11 -11.09
C ASP A 164 17.44 -1.58 -9.75
N LEU A 165 16.81 -2.60 -9.15
CA LEU A 165 17.24 -3.12 -7.87
C LEU A 165 18.52 -3.94 -8.04
N PRO A 166 19.53 -3.78 -7.17
CA PRO A 166 20.72 -4.61 -7.19
C PRO A 166 20.35 -6.05 -6.79
N ALA A 167 20.96 -7.05 -7.43
CA ALA A 167 20.64 -8.46 -7.18
C ALA A 167 20.97 -8.91 -5.74
N ALA A 168 22.08 -8.44 -5.17
CA ALA A 168 22.56 -8.87 -3.85
C ALA A 168 21.83 -8.16 -2.68
N GLU A 169 21.42 -6.90 -2.86
CA GLU A 169 20.85 -6.05 -1.80
C GLU A 169 19.43 -5.56 -2.13
N GLY A 170 18.73 -6.29 -3.01
CA GLY A 170 17.48 -5.83 -3.61
C GLY A 170 16.40 -5.44 -2.61
N SER A 171 16.30 -6.15 -1.47
CA SER A 171 15.31 -5.86 -0.43
C SER A 171 15.62 -4.58 0.37
N ALA A 172 16.90 -4.30 0.64
CA ALA A 172 17.32 -3.08 1.32
C ALA A 172 17.17 -1.85 0.39
N ALA A 173 17.58 -2.00 -0.88
CA ALA A 173 17.36 -0.99 -1.90
C ALA A 173 15.87 -0.71 -2.15
N LEU A 174 15.03 -1.76 -2.13
CA LEU A 174 13.59 -1.63 -2.21
C LEU A 174 13.02 -0.86 -1.01
N LEU A 175 13.47 -1.18 0.21
CA LEU A 175 13.05 -0.44 1.40
C LEU A 175 13.40 1.04 1.29
N ALA A 176 14.64 1.36 0.90
CA ALA A 176 15.09 2.74 0.71
C ALA A 176 14.30 3.48 -0.38
N LEU A 177 13.88 2.77 -1.44
CA LEU A 177 13.05 3.32 -2.50
C LEU A 177 11.63 3.63 -2.02
N LEU A 178 11.00 2.69 -1.31
CA LEU A 178 9.61 2.81 -0.87
C LEU A 178 9.46 3.79 0.28
N LEU A 179 10.43 3.80 1.20
CA LEU A 179 10.42 4.54 2.44
C LEU A 179 11.81 5.13 2.70
N PRO A 180 12.13 6.26 2.05
CA PRO A 180 13.41 6.92 2.23
C PRO A 180 13.69 7.22 3.70
N GLY A 181 14.85 6.79 4.18
CA GLY A 181 15.30 6.99 5.57
C GLY A 181 14.74 5.99 6.59
N ALA A 182 13.89 5.05 6.19
CA ALA A 182 13.47 3.97 7.08
C ALA A 182 14.60 2.95 7.27
N ARG A 183 14.70 2.43 8.50
CA ARG A 183 15.61 1.33 8.87
C ARG A 183 14.80 0.18 9.42
N ILE A 184 15.28 -1.05 9.22
CA ILE A 184 14.72 -2.23 9.88
C ILE A 184 15.78 -2.71 10.86
N ASP A 185 15.41 -2.77 12.13
CA ASP A 185 16.22 -3.33 13.20
C ASP A 185 15.53 -4.58 13.73
N THR A 186 16.32 -5.52 14.24
CA THR A 186 15.79 -6.64 15.01
C THR A 186 15.75 -6.26 16.49
N ALA A 187 14.61 -6.49 17.14
CA ALA A 187 14.45 -6.27 18.58
C ALA A 187 13.52 -7.30 19.20
N GLU A 188 13.70 -7.57 20.48
CA GLU A 188 12.83 -8.47 21.23
C GLU A 188 11.52 -7.76 21.61
N ILE A 189 10.40 -8.26 21.09
CA ILE A 189 9.06 -7.78 21.41
C ILE A 189 8.26 -8.92 22.04
N GLY A 190 8.00 -8.82 23.34
CA GLY A 190 7.19 -9.80 24.05
C GLY A 190 7.77 -11.21 24.05
N GLY A 191 9.10 -11.34 24.14
CA GLY A 191 9.84 -12.60 24.16
C GLY A 191 10.23 -13.14 22.78
N ASP A 192 9.73 -12.54 21.69
CA ASP A 192 9.97 -12.99 20.33
C ASP A 192 10.83 -11.97 19.56
N GLN A 193 11.72 -12.43 18.68
CA GLN A 193 12.53 -11.55 17.82
C GLN A 193 11.64 -10.97 16.70
N ALA A 194 11.44 -9.65 16.73
CA ALA A 194 10.60 -8.93 15.79
C ALA A 194 11.44 -7.98 14.91
N GLY A 195 11.07 -7.86 13.64
CA GLY A 195 11.56 -6.78 12.79
C GLY A 195 10.80 -5.49 13.11
N ILE A 196 11.51 -4.46 13.58
CA ILE A 196 10.98 -3.13 13.83
C ILE A 196 11.43 -2.20 12.71
N VAL A 197 10.48 -1.53 12.09
CA VAL A 197 10.77 -0.44 11.15
C VAL A 197 10.85 0.87 11.93
N SER A 198 12.02 1.52 11.93
CA SER A 198 12.20 2.86 12.51
C SER A 198 12.15 3.93 11.42
N ARG A 199 11.41 5.01 11.69
CA ARG A 199 11.30 6.22 10.86
C ARG A 199 11.45 7.47 11.69
N ALA A 200 11.61 8.60 11.00
CA ALA A 200 11.68 9.91 11.62
C ALA A 200 10.42 10.29 12.41
N ASP A 201 9.27 9.68 12.12
CA ASP A 201 7.96 10.01 12.68
C ASP A 201 7.28 8.85 13.42
N GLU A 202 7.78 7.61 13.31
CA GLU A 202 7.13 6.45 13.94
C GLU A 202 8.08 5.24 14.10
N LEU A 203 7.68 4.32 14.99
CA LEU A 203 8.15 2.94 15.03
C LEU A 203 7.01 1.98 14.66
N VAL A 204 7.32 0.95 13.86
CA VAL A 204 6.32 -0.02 13.38
C VAL A 204 6.77 -1.45 13.63
N ALA A 205 5.93 -2.25 14.28
CA ALA A 205 6.06 -3.71 14.32
C ALA A 205 4.93 -4.36 13.51
N VAL A 206 5.24 -5.46 12.82
CA VAL A 206 4.26 -6.19 12.00
C VAL A 206 3.95 -7.53 12.67
N LEU A 207 2.65 -7.80 12.82
CA LEU A 207 2.10 -9.03 13.37
C LEU A 207 1.36 -9.80 12.29
N ARG A 208 1.26 -11.12 12.45
CA ARG A 208 0.41 -11.99 11.63
C ARG A 208 -0.34 -13.01 12.49
N PRO A 209 -1.50 -13.52 12.05
CA PRO A 209 -2.15 -14.66 12.69
C PRO A 209 -1.24 -15.89 12.72
N ALA A 210 -1.20 -16.59 13.86
CA ALA A 210 -0.40 -17.81 14.02
C ALA A 210 -0.98 -19.00 13.24
N ARG A 211 -2.31 -19.05 13.13
CA ARG A 211 -3.04 -20.10 12.41
C ARG A 211 -3.65 -19.56 11.11
N PRO A 212 -3.81 -20.41 10.09
CA PRO A 212 -4.60 -20.05 8.91
C PRO A 212 -6.06 -19.77 9.32
N GLY A 213 -6.62 -18.66 8.85
CA GLY A 213 -7.95 -18.20 9.25
C GLY A 213 -8.02 -16.68 9.41
N SER A 214 -7.79 -15.94 8.32
CA SER A 214 -7.76 -14.48 8.32
C SER A 214 -9.10 -13.84 8.67
N GLU A 215 -10.22 -14.48 8.35
CA GLU A 215 -11.58 -13.93 8.50
C GLU A 215 -11.91 -13.58 9.96
N ALA A 216 -11.79 -14.52 10.89
CA ALA A 216 -12.05 -14.27 12.32
C ALA A 216 -11.12 -13.18 12.88
N PHE A 217 -9.87 -13.17 12.43
CA PHE A 217 -8.90 -12.14 12.78
C PHE A 217 -9.29 -10.76 12.25
N VAL A 218 -9.67 -10.65 10.98
CA VAL A 218 -10.10 -9.42 10.33
C VAL A 218 -11.33 -8.85 11.02
N ARG A 219 -12.34 -9.70 11.29
CA ARG A 219 -13.54 -9.31 12.02
C ARG A 219 -13.22 -8.78 13.41
N ALA A 220 -12.37 -9.46 14.17
CA ALA A 220 -11.98 -9.00 15.50
C ALA A 220 -11.25 -7.65 15.46
N VAL A 221 -10.31 -7.48 14.52
CA VAL A 221 -9.54 -6.23 14.36
C VAL A 221 -10.45 -5.06 13.96
N LEU A 222 -11.35 -5.26 13.01
CA LEU A 222 -12.25 -4.22 12.51
C LEU A 222 -13.41 -3.92 13.47
N ALA A 223 -13.83 -4.88 14.28
CA ALA A 223 -14.82 -4.66 15.35
C ALA A 223 -14.25 -3.87 16.55
N GLY A 224 -13.00 -3.41 16.48
CA GLY A 224 -12.40 -2.59 17.54
C GLY A 224 -11.88 -3.39 18.73
N ALA A 225 -11.74 -4.72 18.65
CA ALA A 225 -11.13 -5.52 19.72
C ALA A 225 -9.69 -5.10 20.07
N VAL A 226 -9.09 -4.28 19.20
CA VAL A 226 -7.71 -3.79 19.29
C VAL A 226 -7.64 -2.30 19.65
N SER A 227 -8.77 -1.59 19.70
CA SER A 227 -8.80 -0.17 20.09
C SER A 227 -8.27 -0.01 21.52
N GLY A 228 -7.22 0.79 21.69
CA GLY A 228 -6.61 1.05 22.99
C GLY A 228 -7.54 1.89 23.85
N ASP A 229 -7.56 1.62 25.17
CA ASP A 229 -8.05 2.63 26.12
C ASP A 229 -7.08 3.80 26.04
N GLY A 230 -7.60 4.96 25.63
CA GLY A 230 -6.81 6.16 25.42
C GLY A 230 -6.33 6.73 26.75
N ASP A 231 -5.10 6.41 27.12
CA ASP A 231 -4.36 7.23 28.06
C ASP A 231 -3.90 8.49 27.28
N PRO A 232 -4.38 9.69 27.63
CA PRO A 232 -4.06 10.92 26.91
C PRO A 232 -2.56 11.26 26.93
N ASP A 233 -1.82 10.76 27.92
CA ASP A 233 -0.39 10.99 28.08
C ASP A 233 0.47 9.91 27.40
N ALA A 234 -0.16 8.84 26.89
CA ALA A 234 0.55 7.78 26.20
C ALA A 234 0.81 8.13 24.71
N PRO A 235 1.97 7.71 24.15
CA PRO A 235 2.26 7.89 22.74
C PRO A 235 1.15 7.33 21.84
N ARG A 236 0.78 8.09 20.81
CA ARG A 236 -0.35 7.75 19.94
C ARG A 236 -0.11 6.46 19.17
N LEU A 237 -1.04 5.51 19.35
CA LEU A 237 -1.02 4.23 18.67
C LEU A 237 -1.81 4.27 17.35
N GLY A 238 -1.22 3.72 16.30
CA GLY A 238 -1.87 3.50 15.01
C GLY A 238 -1.93 2.02 14.66
N LEU A 239 -3.07 1.55 14.19
CA LEU A 239 -3.24 0.17 13.74
C LEU A 239 -3.55 0.18 12.24
N HIS A 240 -2.86 -0.67 11.50
CA HIS A 240 -3.02 -0.76 10.06
C HIS A 240 -3.12 -2.23 9.65
N LEU A 241 -4.30 -2.62 9.15
CA LEU A 241 -4.60 -3.98 8.70
C LEU A 241 -4.30 -4.07 7.21
N VAL A 242 -3.51 -5.08 6.81
CA VAL A 242 -3.20 -5.37 5.41
C VAL A 242 -3.65 -6.77 5.07
N LEU A 243 -4.44 -6.88 4.01
CA LEU A 243 -4.93 -8.13 3.44
C LEU A 243 -4.36 -8.30 2.05
N HIS A 244 -3.93 -9.51 1.70
CA HIS A 244 -3.47 -9.83 0.36
C HIS A 244 -4.02 -11.16 -0.09
N ARG A 245 -4.61 -11.18 -1.28
CA ARG A 245 -5.01 -12.38 -2.00
C ARG A 245 -4.25 -12.44 -3.31
N GLY A 246 -3.39 -13.44 -3.46
CA GLY A 246 -2.71 -13.72 -4.73
C GLY A 246 -3.67 -14.31 -5.77
N PRO A 247 -3.29 -14.34 -7.07
CA PRO A 247 -4.18 -14.74 -8.17
C PRO A 247 -4.67 -16.19 -8.09
N GLN A 248 -3.93 -17.07 -7.40
CA GLN A 248 -4.26 -18.49 -7.23
C GLN A 248 -4.57 -18.85 -5.77
N GLN A 249 -4.67 -17.85 -4.88
CA GLN A 249 -4.87 -18.10 -3.45
C GLN A 249 -6.36 -18.13 -3.12
N VAL A 250 -6.77 -19.19 -2.43
CA VAL A 250 -8.15 -19.36 -1.97
C VAL A 250 -8.46 -18.48 -0.76
N ALA A 251 -7.50 -18.33 0.17
CA ALA A 251 -7.67 -17.53 1.38
C ALA A 251 -6.69 -16.34 1.41
N PRO A 252 -7.14 -15.15 1.81
CA PRO A 252 -6.26 -14.00 1.93
C PRO A 252 -5.29 -14.16 3.11
N ARG A 253 -4.09 -13.61 2.95
CA ARG A 253 -3.11 -13.44 4.03
C ARG A 253 -3.38 -12.11 4.72
N ALA A 254 -3.23 -12.08 6.04
CA ALA A 254 -3.45 -10.89 6.83
C ALA A 254 -2.21 -10.52 7.65
N TRP A 255 -1.92 -9.23 7.72
CA TRP A 255 -0.92 -8.63 8.60
C TRP A 255 -1.53 -7.46 9.34
N LEU A 256 -1.08 -7.23 10.56
CA LEU A 256 -1.44 -6.07 11.35
C LEU A 256 -0.18 -5.34 11.76
N ALA A 257 -0.04 -4.12 11.26
CA ALA A 257 1.04 -3.24 11.66
C ALA A 257 0.59 -2.39 12.85
N VAL A 258 1.36 -2.49 13.93
CA VAL A 258 1.20 -1.70 15.15
C VAL A 258 2.23 -0.58 15.11
N ARG A 259 1.76 0.65 15.23
CA ARG A 259 2.55 1.87 15.06
C ARG A 259 2.54 2.66 16.35
N VAL A 260 3.71 3.14 16.77
CA VAL A 260 3.84 4.17 17.78
C VAL A 260 4.33 5.43 17.08
N LEU A 261 3.52 6.48 17.08
CA LEU A 261 3.90 7.76 16.52
C LEU A 261 4.86 8.48 17.47
N ARG A 262 5.87 9.12 16.91
CA ARG A 262 6.77 10.00 17.65
C ARG A 262 6.03 11.30 17.95
N ASP A 263 5.88 11.59 19.24
CA ASP A 263 5.45 12.91 19.69
C ASP A 263 6.69 13.79 19.91
N VAL A 264 6.52 15.12 19.88
CA VAL A 264 7.58 16.09 20.10
C VAL A 264 8.26 15.87 21.45
N ASP A 265 7.50 15.41 22.44
CA ASP A 265 7.95 15.18 23.82
C ASP A 265 8.53 13.76 24.05
N ALA A 266 8.37 12.83 23.09
CA ALA A 266 8.80 11.43 23.20
C ALA A 266 9.71 11.04 22.01
N ALA A 267 10.88 11.68 21.93
CA ALA A 267 11.77 11.53 20.79
C ALA A 267 12.66 10.27 20.83
N GLU A 268 12.88 9.65 21.99
CA GLU A 268 13.84 8.55 22.12
C GLU A 268 13.29 7.19 21.66
N ASP A 269 14.01 6.54 20.75
CA ASP A 269 13.67 5.20 20.22
C ASP A 269 13.54 4.14 21.32
N SER A 270 14.30 4.26 22.42
CA SER A 270 14.24 3.35 23.57
C SER A 270 12.85 3.34 24.22
N VAL A 271 12.30 4.52 24.51
CA VAL A 271 10.97 4.70 25.11
C VAL A 271 9.89 4.21 24.15
N LEU A 272 10.00 4.54 22.87
CA LEU A 272 9.04 4.12 21.85
C LEU A 272 9.04 2.60 21.64
N ARG A 273 10.22 1.95 21.70
CA ARG A 273 10.33 0.48 21.63
C ARG A 273 9.63 -0.19 22.81
N VAL A 274 9.80 0.34 24.03
CA VAL A 274 9.10 -0.18 25.22
C VAL A 274 7.58 0.00 25.07
N THR A 275 7.13 1.17 24.63
CA THR A 275 5.72 1.45 24.37
C THR A 275 5.14 0.51 23.30
N LEU A 276 5.85 0.32 22.20
CA LEU A 276 5.47 -0.62 21.13
C LEU A 276 5.39 -2.05 21.65
N GLY A 277 6.36 -2.48 22.44
CA GLY A 277 6.38 -3.82 23.04
C GLY A 277 5.20 -4.06 23.98
N ASN A 278 4.89 -3.07 24.82
CA ASN A 278 3.71 -3.10 25.70
C ASN A 278 2.41 -3.13 24.91
N ALA A 279 2.28 -2.31 23.85
CA ALA A 279 1.11 -2.31 22.97
C ALA A 279 0.90 -3.67 22.29
N VAL A 280 1.96 -4.25 21.73
CA VAL A 280 1.93 -5.59 21.12
C VAL A 280 1.54 -6.67 22.14
N ARG A 281 2.11 -6.62 23.35
CA ARG A 281 1.77 -7.58 24.43
C ARG A 281 0.29 -7.48 24.83
N ARG A 282 -0.23 -6.25 25.02
CA ARG A 282 -1.64 -6.00 25.35
C ARG A 282 -2.56 -6.50 24.24
N LEU A 283 -2.23 -6.21 22.98
CA LEU A 283 -2.94 -6.69 21.81
C LEU A 283 -2.98 -8.21 21.72
N ARG A 284 -1.82 -8.88 21.82
CA ARG A 284 -1.74 -10.35 21.86
C ARG A 284 -2.57 -10.95 22.99
N ARG A 285 -2.60 -10.32 24.16
CA ARG A 285 -3.43 -10.78 25.29
C ARG A 285 -4.92 -10.65 24.97
N ARG A 286 -5.35 -9.50 24.46
CA ARG A 286 -6.77 -9.23 24.10
C ARG A 286 -7.29 -10.21 23.05
N LEU A 287 -6.53 -10.44 21.97
CA LEU A 287 -6.94 -11.39 20.93
C LEU A 287 -6.87 -12.85 21.38
N ARG A 288 -5.93 -13.21 22.28
CA ARG A 288 -5.91 -14.56 22.85
C ARG A 288 -7.17 -14.88 23.66
N HIS A 289 -7.79 -13.89 24.30
CA HIS A 289 -9.08 -14.06 24.97
C HIS A 289 -10.23 -14.41 23.99
N THR A 290 -10.10 -14.09 22.71
CA THR A 290 -11.06 -14.46 21.65
C THR A 290 -10.60 -15.70 20.86
N GLY A 291 -9.59 -16.42 21.35
CA GLY A 291 -9.06 -17.63 20.70
C GLY A 291 -8.12 -17.36 19.52
N LEU A 292 -7.74 -16.11 19.28
CA LEU A 292 -6.86 -15.68 18.20
C LEU A 292 -5.44 -15.46 18.71
N ASP A 293 -4.47 -16.14 18.10
CA ASP A 293 -3.05 -15.96 18.45
C ASP A 293 -2.30 -15.21 17.34
N LEU A 294 -1.39 -14.32 17.75
CA LEU A 294 -0.57 -13.53 16.85
C LEU A 294 0.92 -13.80 17.07
N THR A 295 1.64 -13.86 15.96
CA THR A 295 3.10 -13.94 15.92
C THR A 295 3.67 -12.64 15.37
N VAL A 296 4.78 -12.20 15.96
CA VAL A 296 5.58 -11.09 15.40
C VAL A 296 6.30 -11.58 14.14
N VAL A 297 6.47 -10.68 13.16
CA VAL A 297 7.20 -10.99 11.93
C VAL A 297 8.67 -10.60 12.11
N PRO A 298 9.63 -11.54 12.02
CA PRO A 298 11.05 -11.22 12.13
C PRO A 298 11.54 -10.44 10.91
N GLU A 299 12.67 -9.73 11.04
CA GLU A 299 13.25 -8.86 10.00
C GLU A 299 13.34 -9.53 8.62
N ARG A 300 13.92 -10.73 8.55
CA ARG A 300 14.09 -11.46 7.28
C ARG A 300 12.76 -11.77 6.60
N GLU A 301 11.77 -12.17 7.39
CA GLU A 301 10.43 -12.48 6.90
C GLU A 301 9.66 -11.20 6.51
N LEU A 302 9.90 -10.09 7.22
CA LEU A 302 9.36 -8.80 6.86
C LEU A 302 9.89 -8.36 5.50
N LEU A 303 11.20 -8.39 5.27
CA LEU A 303 11.83 -8.08 3.98
C LEU A 303 11.33 -8.99 2.84
N ALA A 304 11.18 -10.28 3.11
CA ALA A 304 10.60 -11.23 2.15
C ALA A 304 9.13 -10.90 1.85
N THR A 305 8.36 -10.48 2.86
CA THR A 305 6.97 -10.03 2.71
C THR A 305 6.88 -8.78 1.83
N LEU A 306 7.77 -7.80 2.02
CA LEU A 306 7.82 -6.59 1.18
C LEU A 306 8.14 -6.94 -0.27
N THR A 307 9.14 -7.80 -0.48
CA THR A 307 9.56 -8.25 -1.81
C THR A 307 8.40 -8.98 -2.51
N SER A 308 7.75 -9.90 -1.81
CA SER A 308 6.58 -10.65 -2.29
C SER A 308 5.39 -9.74 -2.63
N LEU A 309 5.00 -8.85 -1.71
CA LEU A 309 3.86 -7.95 -1.90
C LEU A 309 4.11 -6.91 -2.99
N THR A 310 5.34 -6.42 -3.15
CA THR A 310 5.69 -5.52 -4.26
C THR A 310 5.90 -6.26 -5.58
N HIS A 311 5.83 -7.60 -5.58
CA HIS A 311 6.14 -8.45 -6.72
C HIS A 311 7.53 -8.18 -7.32
N THR A 312 8.45 -7.71 -6.49
CA THR A 312 9.87 -7.58 -6.81
C THR A 312 10.57 -8.90 -6.47
N GLY A 313 11.72 -9.13 -7.08
CA GLY A 313 12.47 -10.38 -6.91
C GLY A 313 13.31 -10.69 -8.14
N PRO A 314 13.94 -11.88 -8.20
CA PRO A 314 14.74 -12.29 -9.34
C PRO A 314 13.94 -12.22 -10.65
N GLY A 315 14.49 -11.55 -11.67
CA GLY A 315 13.86 -11.27 -12.96
C GLY A 315 12.79 -10.17 -12.93
N ARG A 316 12.63 -9.46 -11.81
CA ARG A 316 11.67 -8.36 -11.61
C ARG A 316 12.30 -7.17 -10.89
N GLU A 317 13.58 -6.95 -11.14
CA GLU A 317 14.41 -5.92 -10.50
C GLU A 317 14.13 -4.52 -11.06
N ALA A 318 13.66 -4.43 -12.30
CA ALA A 318 13.35 -3.17 -12.96
C ALA A 318 12.00 -2.61 -12.49
N ILE A 319 12.06 -1.53 -11.72
CA ILE A 319 10.90 -0.78 -11.23
C ILE A 319 10.69 0.46 -12.09
N ARG A 320 9.47 0.65 -12.59
CA ARG A 320 9.09 1.81 -13.42
C ARG A 320 7.76 2.39 -12.95
N GLU A 321 7.74 3.69 -12.68
CA GLU A 321 6.51 4.42 -12.36
C GLU A 321 6.01 5.19 -13.58
N HIS A 322 4.79 4.85 -14.01
CA HIS A 322 4.05 5.55 -15.05
C HIS A 322 2.90 6.32 -14.42
N TRP A 323 2.29 7.21 -15.20
CA TRP A 323 1.14 7.98 -14.74
C TRP A 323 -0.03 7.08 -14.33
N HIS A 324 -0.26 5.99 -15.08
CA HIS A 324 -1.41 5.11 -14.90
C HIS A 324 -1.13 3.84 -14.09
N TYR A 325 0.12 3.52 -13.82
CA TYR A 325 0.50 2.31 -13.11
C TYR A 325 1.93 2.38 -12.59
N TRP A 326 2.23 1.51 -11.62
CA TRP A 326 3.58 1.19 -11.18
C TRP A 326 3.93 -0.23 -11.66
N ARG A 327 5.17 -0.45 -12.11
CA ARG A 327 5.58 -1.73 -12.71
C ARG A 327 6.82 -2.28 -12.02
N ALA A 328 6.80 -3.57 -11.68
CA ALA A 328 7.97 -4.35 -11.27
C ALA A 328 8.19 -5.51 -12.25
N GLY A 329 9.19 -5.39 -13.11
CA GLY A 329 9.41 -6.31 -14.22
C GLY A 329 8.15 -6.42 -15.12
N PRO A 330 7.57 -7.62 -15.32
CA PRO A 330 6.37 -7.77 -16.12
C PRO A 330 5.09 -7.34 -15.38
N VAL A 331 5.11 -7.28 -14.04
CA VAL A 331 3.91 -7.10 -13.21
C VAL A 331 3.50 -5.64 -13.16
N THR A 332 2.28 -5.36 -13.59
CA THR A 332 1.65 -4.04 -13.56
C THR A 332 0.80 -3.90 -12.31
N GLN A 333 0.90 -2.76 -11.63
CA GLN A 333 0.22 -2.49 -10.38
C GLN A 333 -0.51 -1.16 -10.42
N ILE A 334 -1.77 -1.15 -9.97
CA ILE A 334 -2.62 0.04 -9.93
C ILE A 334 -3.13 0.21 -8.50
N GLY A 335 -2.93 1.41 -7.96
CA GLY A 335 -3.43 1.80 -6.64
C GLY A 335 -4.74 2.57 -6.75
N LEU A 336 -5.68 2.25 -5.87
CA LEU A 336 -6.95 2.91 -5.65
C LEU A 336 -7.01 3.39 -4.20
N ARG A 337 -7.47 4.61 -3.99
CA ARG A 337 -7.88 5.10 -2.68
C ARG A 337 -9.27 4.59 -2.37
N MET A 338 -9.45 4.08 -1.17
CA MET A 338 -10.72 3.58 -0.68
C MET A 338 -11.20 4.45 0.48
N ALA A 339 -12.45 4.84 0.44
CA ALA A 339 -13.12 5.54 1.53
C ALA A 339 -14.57 5.07 1.62
N THR A 340 -15.08 4.84 2.84
CA THR A 340 -16.51 4.65 3.07
C THR A 340 -17.27 5.88 2.62
N VAL A 341 -18.38 5.66 1.91
CA VAL A 341 -19.36 6.68 1.59
C VAL A 341 -20.45 6.55 2.63
N GLY A 342 -20.68 7.60 3.43
CA GLY A 342 -21.85 7.63 4.30
C GLY A 342 -23.10 7.49 3.43
N SER A 343 -23.74 6.33 3.47
CA SER A 343 -24.91 6.06 2.63
C SER A 343 -26.19 6.27 3.44
N PRO A 344 -27.16 7.05 2.94
CA PRO A 344 -28.49 7.18 3.52
C PRO A 344 -29.41 6.01 3.12
N SER A 345 -28.86 4.80 2.89
CA SER A 345 -29.65 3.66 2.44
C SER A 345 -30.31 2.95 3.63
N PRO A 346 -31.62 2.62 3.56
CA PRO A 346 -32.34 1.95 4.64
C PRO A 346 -32.02 0.45 4.77
N SER A 347 -31.22 -0.12 3.86
CA SER A 347 -30.79 -1.52 3.93
C SER A 347 -29.61 -1.68 4.90
N PRO A 348 -29.52 -2.78 5.68
CA PRO A 348 -28.35 -3.06 6.49
C PRO A 348 -27.11 -3.06 5.58
N SER A 349 -26.21 -2.10 5.81
CA SER A 349 -24.95 -2.04 5.08
C SER A 349 -24.04 -3.18 5.54
N PRO A 350 -23.33 -3.86 4.64
CA PRO A 350 -22.40 -4.91 5.02
C PRO A 350 -21.35 -4.37 5.99
N GLY A 351 -20.93 -5.21 6.94
CA GLY A 351 -19.91 -4.82 7.92
C GLY A 351 -18.55 -4.57 7.23
N PRO A 352 -17.63 -3.80 7.83
CA PRO A 352 -16.32 -3.52 7.23
C PRO A 352 -15.55 -4.76 6.79
N ALA A 353 -15.59 -5.85 7.57
CA ALA A 353 -14.92 -7.10 7.22
C ALA A 353 -15.52 -7.76 5.96
N GLU A 354 -16.85 -7.75 5.85
CA GLU A 354 -17.58 -8.31 4.72
C GLU A 354 -17.31 -7.49 3.45
N VAL A 355 -17.27 -6.17 3.55
CA VAL A 355 -16.87 -5.29 2.44
C VAL A 355 -15.47 -5.64 1.94
N LEU A 356 -14.49 -5.85 2.83
CA LEU A 356 -13.14 -6.22 2.43
C LEU A 356 -13.09 -7.61 1.77
N GLU A 357 -13.86 -8.58 2.28
CA GLU A 357 -13.97 -9.92 1.68
C GLU A 357 -14.57 -9.83 0.26
N GLN A 358 -15.68 -9.12 0.10
CA GLN A 358 -16.32 -8.93 -1.21
C GLN A 358 -15.42 -8.17 -2.20
N LEU A 359 -14.66 -7.16 -1.75
CA LEU A 359 -13.67 -6.49 -2.59
C LEU A 359 -12.51 -7.40 -3.00
N LEU A 360 -12.02 -8.23 -2.08
CA LEU A 360 -10.98 -9.20 -2.40
C LEU A 360 -11.51 -10.18 -3.44
N ASP A 361 -12.74 -10.68 -3.28
CA ASP A 361 -13.33 -11.72 -4.13
C ASP A 361 -13.96 -11.22 -5.44
N GLY A 362 -14.21 -9.92 -5.57
CA GLY A 362 -14.86 -9.30 -6.72
C GLY A 362 -14.08 -9.37 -8.04
N VAL A 363 -12.81 -9.76 -8.02
CA VAL A 363 -11.97 -9.94 -9.21
C VAL A 363 -11.29 -11.31 -9.20
N ARG A 364 -10.91 -11.84 -10.37
CA ARG A 364 -10.19 -13.12 -10.50
C ARG A 364 -8.88 -12.95 -11.26
N ASP A 365 -7.97 -13.91 -11.10
CA ASP A 365 -6.69 -13.99 -11.82
C ASP A 365 -5.72 -12.81 -11.62
N VAL A 366 -5.99 -11.95 -10.64
CA VAL A 366 -5.13 -10.83 -10.23
C VAL A 366 -4.81 -10.92 -8.74
N ALA A 367 -3.67 -10.37 -8.34
CA ALA A 367 -3.38 -10.15 -6.94
C ALA A 367 -4.07 -8.86 -6.46
N VAL A 368 -4.73 -8.93 -5.30
CA VAL A 368 -5.32 -7.76 -4.64
C VAL A 368 -4.72 -7.62 -3.25
N THR A 369 -4.25 -6.41 -2.93
CA THR A 369 -3.81 -6.03 -1.59
C THR A 369 -4.67 -4.89 -1.09
N VAL A 370 -5.30 -5.02 0.06
CA VAL A 370 -6.06 -3.95 0.70
C VAL A 370 -5.40 -3.58 2.02
N ALA A 371 -5.20 -2.30 2.26
CA ALA A 371 -4.59 -1.79 3.47
C ALA A 371 -5.48 -0.71 4.07
N VAL A 372 -5.94 -0.90 5.31
CA VAL A 372 -6.90 -0.03 5.98
C VAL A 372 -6.48 0.31 7.39
N VAL A 373 -6.82 1.52 7.83
CA VAL A 373 -6.64 1.91 9.23
C VAL A 373 -7.67 1.15 10.07
N ALA A 374 -7.20 0.44 11.10
CA ALA A 374 -8.06 -0.31 12.01
C ALA A 374 -8.46 0.56 13.22
N GLY A 375 -9.62 0.26 13.82
CA GLY A 375 -10.13 0.94 15.01
C GLY A 375 -11.13 2.08 14.75
N GLY A 376 -11.54 2.29 13.49
CA GLY A 376 -12.64 3.18 13.11
C GLY A 376 -13.84 2.40 12.56
N THR A 377 -15.01 3.03 12.57
CA THR A 377 -16.24 2.48 11.95
C THR A 377 -16.25 2.65 10.43
N GLU A 378 -15.44 3.56 9.90
CA GLU A 378 -15.30 3.82 8.48
C GLU A 378 -14.02 3.17 7.92
N LEU A 379 -14.15 2.54 6.75
CA LEU A 379 -13.02 2.05 5.99
C LEU A 379 -12.36 3.20 5.26
N SER A 380 -11.09 3.43 5.57
CA SER A 380 -10.24 4.37 4.85
C SER A 380 -8.87 3.74 4.62
N GLY A 381 -8.41 3.76 3.38
CA GLY A 381 -7.21 3.03 3.02
C GLY A 381 -6.89 3.00 1.53
N VAL A 382 -6.06 2.03 1.16
CA VAL A 382 -5.56 1.83 -0.20
C VAL A 382 -5.84 0.40 -0.63
N LEU A 383 -6.43 0.25 -1.80
CA LEU A 383 -6.56 -1.02 -2.51
C LEU A 383 -5.57 -1.00 -3.68
N ARG A 384 -4.75 -2.04 -3.80
CA ARG A 384 -3.79 -2.21 -4.89
C ARG A 384 -4.07 -3.50 -5.63
N ILE A 385 -4.11 -3.39 -6.95
CA ILE A 385 -4.23 -4.52 -7.87
C ILE A 385 -2.87 -4.75 -8.50
N ALA A 386 -2.48 -6.02 -8.67
CA ALA A 386 -1.29 -6.43 -9.38
C ALA A 386 -1.62 -7.55 -10.39
N ALA A 387 -1.27 -7.36 -11.65
CA ALA A 387 -1.54 -8.30 -12.72
C ALA A 387 -0.34 -8.45 -13.67
N ALA A 388 -0.33 -9.54 -14.44
CA ALA A 388 0.73 -9.81 -15.42
C ALA A 388 0.71 -8.87 -16.63
N THR A 389 -0.46 -8.27 -16.93
CA THR A 389 -0.60 -7.31 -18.04
C THR A 389 -1.35 -6.05 -17.57
N PRO A 390 -1.12 -4.90 -18.23
CA PRO A 390 -1.86 -3.68 -17.95
C PRO A 390 -3.37 -3.81 -18.18
N GLU A 391 -3.79 -4.58 -19.18
CA GLU A 391 -5.20 -4.76 -19.55
C GLU A 391 -5.93 -5.54 -18.46
N ALA A 392 -5.32 -6.60 -17.92
CA ALA A 392 -5.89 -7.37 -16.82
C ALA A 392 -5.99 -6.53 -15.54
N ALA A 393 -4.97 -5.71 -15.24
CA ALA A 393 -5.03 -4.79 -14.11
C ALA A 393 -6.15 -3.75 -14.30
N GLN A 394 -6.32 -3.22 -15.51
CA GLN A 394 -7.33 -2.21 -15.83
C GLN A 394 -8.75 -2.78 -15.75
N ALA A 395 -8.99 -3.97 -16.30
CA ALA A 395 -10.28 -4.65 -16.20
C ALA A 395 -10.67 -4.91 -14.74
N ALA A 396 -9.72 -5.34 -13.90
CA ALA A 396 -9.95 -5.53 -12.48
C ALA A 396 -10.27 -4.21 -11.74
N VAL A 397 -9.62 -3.09 -12.11
CA VAL A 397 -9.98 -1.76 -11.57
C VAL A 397 -11.43 -1.42 -11.93
N GLU A 398 -11.83 -1.61 -13.18
CA GLU A 398 -13.18 -1.30 -13.65
C GLU A 398 -14.23 -2.13 -12.89
N SER A 399 -14.02 -3.43 -12.73
CA SER A 399 -14.90 -4.30 -11.95
C SER A 399 -15.04 -3.86 -10.49
N LEU A 400 -13.93 -3.53 -9.82
CA LEU A 400 -13.98 -3.09 -8.42
C LEU A 400 -14.61 -1.71 -8.28
N THR A 401 -14.32 -0.78 -9.19
CA THR A 401 -14.94 0.56 -9.16
C THR A 401 -16.45 0.48 -9.43
N SER A 402 -16.92 -0.47 -10.26
CA SER A 402 -18.36 -0.71 -10.42
C SER A 402 -19.00 -1.36 -9.18
N LEU A 403 -18.27 -2.22 -8.46
CA LEU A 403 -18.76 -2.90 -7.26
C LEU A 403 -18.80 -1.99 -6.02
N GLY A 404 -17.87 -1.03 -5.92
CA GLY A 404 -17.70 -0.18 -4.73
C GLY A 404 -18.98 0.49 -4.22
N PRO A 405 -19.80 1.14 -5.08
CA PRO A 405 -21.05 1.77 -4.67
C PRO A 405 -22.04 0.81 -3.97
N ASP A 406 -22.15 -0.43 -4.43
CA ASP A 406 -23.03 -1.45 -3.85
C ASP A 406 -22.55 -1.86 -2.44
N LEU A 407 -21.25 -1.72 -2.19
CA LEU A 407 -20.61 -1.99 -0.89
C LEU A 407 -20.50 -0.75 0.00
N GLY A 408 -21.03 0.41 -0.43
CA GLY A 408 -20.91 1.67 0.31
C GLY A 408 -19.49 2.22 0.39
N VAL A 409 -18.61 1.88 -0.57
CA VAL A 409 -17.24 2.40 -0.65
C VAL A 409 -16.98 3.11 -1.97
N HIS A 410 -16.26 4.22 -1.89
CA HIS A 410 -15.75 4.93 -3.05
C HIS A 410 -14.32 4.49 -3.32
N LEU A 411 -14.07 4.03 -4.55
CA LEU A 411 -12.75 3.70 -5.05
C LEU A 411 -12.30 4.74 -6.08
N GLU A 412 -11.23 5.47 -5.76
CA GLU A 412 -10.63 6.46 -6.66
C GLU A 412 -9.25 6.01 -7.12
N ARG A 413 -9.02 5.98 -8.43
CA ARG A 413 -7.70 5.67 -8.99
C ARG A 413 -6.65 6.73 -8.63
N LEU A 414 -5.50 6.27 -8.15
CA LEU A 414 -4.38 7.11 -7.71
C LEU A 414 -3.37 7.41 -8.84
N ASP A 415 -3.87 7.92 -9.98
CA ASP A 415 -3.01 8.29 -11.11
C ASP A 415 -1.93 9.30 -10.69
N GLY A 416 -0.68 9.01 -11.07
CA GLY A 416 0.51 9.76 -10.71
C GLY A 416 0.96 9.59 -9.26
N LEU A 417 0.33 8.71 -8.49
CA LEU A 417 0.63 8.40 -7.09
C LEU A 417 0.75 6.89 -6.84
N HIS A 418 1.10 6.11 -7.87
CA HIS A 418 1.14 4.64 -7.75
C HIS A 418 2.32 4.14 -6.93
N GLY A 419 3.50 4.78 -6.98
CA GLY A 419 4.61 4.47 -6.08
C GLY A 419 4.21 4.65 -4.60
N PRO A 420 3.69 5.83 -4.21
CA PRO A 420 3.11 6.03 -2.89
C PRO A 420 2.00 5.02 -2.54
N ALA A 421 1.13 4.67 -3.50
CA ALA A 421 0.07 3.68 -3.28
C ALA A 421 0.61 2.27 -3.01
N VAL A 422 1.66 1.87 -3.71
CA VAL A 422 2.40 0.64 -3.43
C VAL A 422 2.91 0.69 -1.99
N THR A 423 3.65 1.73 -1.61
CA THR A 423 4.16 1.88 -0.23
C THR A 423 3.05 1.80 0.81
N ALA A 424 1.97 2.57 0.64
CA ALA A 424 0.85 2.63 1.58
C ALA A 424 0.08 1.31 1.70
N SER A 425 0.07 0.48 0.66
CA SER A 425 -0.56 -0.84 0.71
C SER A 425 0.24 -1.92 1.44
N LEU A 426 1.50 -1.63 1.83
CA LEU A 426 2.35 -2.57 2.55
C LEU A 426 2.09 -2.48 4.06
N PRO A 427 2.40 -3.54 4.85
CA PRO A 427 2.27 -3.48 6.31
C PRO A 427 3.06 -2.32 6.93
N ILE A 428 4.21 -2.02 6.32
CA ILE A 428 5.05 -0.91 6.74
C ILE A 428 4.50 0.43 6.23
N GLY A 429 3.64 0.48 5.21
CA GLY A 429 3.06 1.71 4.66
C GLY A 429 2.17 2.50 5.63
N GLY A 430 2.20 3.83 5.55
CA GLY A 430 1.25 4.69 6.27
C GLY A 430 -0.02 4.96 5.47
N ALA A 431 -0.95 5.70 6.07
CA ALA A 431 -2.13 6.21 5.37
C ALA A 431 -1.74 7.26 4.31
N LEU A 432 -2.43 7.24 3.17
CA LEU A 432 -2.15 8.05 1.97
C LEU A 432 -3.06 9.27 1.84
#